data_AF-A0A8S2V2L1-F1
#
_entry.id   AF-A0A8S2V2L1-F1
#
_cell.length_a   1.000
_cell.length_b   1.000
_cell.length_c   1.000
_cell.angle_alpha   90.00
_cell.angle_beta   90.00
_cell.angle_gamma   90.00
#
_symmetry.space_group_name_H-M   'P 1'
#
loop_
_entity.id
_entity.type
_entity.pdbx_description
1 polymer ?
#
loop_
_entity_poly.entity_id
_entity_poly.type
_entity_poly.pdbx_seq_one_letter_code
_entity_poly.pdbx_strand_id
1 'polypeptide(L)' 'GWPFGWPKGGYPQPQGPFYCGIGACLALGRDLVESHYKACLYAGVNIRGTNAEVMPAQWEYQVGPSE' A
#
# COMPACT_ATOMS: atom_id res chain seq x y z
N GLY A 1 -5.86 5.29 -17.29
CA GLY A 1 -5.25 6.02 -16.16
C GLY A 1 -3.90 5.40 -15.83
N TRP A 2 -3.02 6.11 -15.15
CA TRP A 2 -1.73 5.59 -14.67
C TRP A 2 -1.79 5.42 -13.15
N PRO A 3 -1.12 4.40 -12.56
CA PRO A 3 -1.09 4.26 -11.11
C PRO A 3 -0.45 5.49 -10.44
N PHE A 4 -0.85 5.77 -9.20
CA PHE A 4 -0.40 6.96 -8.48
C PHE A 4 1.13 6.96 -8.32
N GLY A 5 1.78 8.07 -8.67
CA GLY A 5 3.23 8.23 -8.64
C GLY A 5 4.01 7.53 -9.77
N TRP A 6 3.33 6.90 -10.74
CA TRP A 6 4.00 6.39 -11.95
C TRP A 6 4.35 7.51 -12.93
N PRO A 7 5.47 7.39 -13.68
CA PRO A 7 5.78 8.31 -14.76
C PRO A 7 4.73 8.20 -15.88
N LYS A 8 4.27 9.35 -16.38
CA LYS A 8 3.29 9.40 -17.47
C LYS A 8 3.89 8.78 -18.74
N GLY A 9 3.29 7.71 -19.25
CA GLY A 9 3.77 7.04 -20.47
C GLY A 9 4.95 6.10 -20.27
N GLY A 10 5.32 5.77 -19.03
CA GLY A 10 6.48 4.93 -18.74
C GLY A 10 6.23 3.95 -17.59
N TYR A 11 7.23 3.11 -17.36
CA TYR A 11 7.27 2.18 -16.22
C TYR A 11 8.18 2.74 -15.13
N PRO A 12 7.89 2.50 -13.84
CA PRO A 12 8.79 2.79 -12.75
C PRO A 12 10.06 1.95 -12.84
N GLN A 13 11.04 2.23 -11.97
CA GLN A 13 12.27 1.46 -11.89
C GLN A 13 11.99 -0.05 -11.71
N PRO A 14 12.91 -0.94 -12.15
CA PRO A 14 12.73 -2.38 -12.04
C PRO A 14 12.32 -2.83 -10.63
N GLN A 15 11.52 -3.89 -10.57
CA GLN A 15 11.02 -4.47 -9.31
C GLN A 15 12.21 -4.86 -8.41
N GLY A 16 12.19 -4.41 -7.15
CA GLY A 16 13.27 -4.64 -6.20
C GLY A 16 13.15 -3.83 -4.91
N PRO A 17 13.23 -2.48 -4.96
CA PRO A 17 13.29 -1.65 -3.75
C PRO A 17 11.91 -1.34 -3.12
N PHE A 18 10.80 -1.80 -3.72
CA PHE A 18 9.44 -1.39 -3.34
C PHE A 18 8.83 -2.25 -2.23
N TYR A 19 9.17 -3.55 -2.18
CA TYR A 19 8.68 -4.44 -1.13
C TYR A 19 9.25 -4.01 0.23
N CYS A 20 8.37 -3.65 1.17
CA CYS A 20 8.71 -3.07 2.48
C CYS A 20 9.56 -1.78 2.43
N GLY A 21 9.56 -1.05 1.31
CA GLY A 21 10.34 0.17 1.14
C GLY A 21 9.91 1.31 2.08
N ILE A 22 10.88 2.12 2.52
CA ILE A 22 10.67 3.36 3.30
C ILE A 22 11.19 4.52 2.45
N GLY A 23 10.37 5.54 2.21
CA GLY A 23 10.76 6.75 1.47
C GLY A 23 9.74 7.19 0.41
N ALA A 24 9.70 8.50 0.11
CA ALA A 24 8.71 9.12 -0.80
C ALA A 24 8.72 8.52 -2.22
N CYS A 25 9.85 7.96 -2.66
CA CYS A 25 9.99 7.31 -3.96
C CYS A 25 9.64 5.81 -3.96
N LEU A 26 9.44 5.20 -2.79
CA LEU A 26 9.28 3.75 -2.63
C LEU A 26 7.93 3.36 -2.00
N ALA A 27 7.40 4.15 -1.07
CA ALA A 27 6.11 3.90 -0.38
C ALA A 27 5.05 4.94 -0.78
N LEU A 28 4.68 4.95 -2.06
CA LEU A 28 3.67 5.85 -2.60
C LEU A 28 2.29 5.53 -2.00
N GLY A 29 1.63 6.53 -1.39
CA GLY A 29 0.27 6.38 -0.85
C GLY A 29 0.17 5.85 0.58
N ARG A 30 1.26 5.90 1.37
CA ARG A 30 1.27 5.48 2.79
C ARG A 30 0.20 6.19 3.62
N ASP A 31 -0.02 7.48 3.43
CA ASP A 31 -1.01 8.25 4.19
C ASP A 31 -2.43 7.69 4.05
N LEU A 32 -2.77 7.19 2.84
CA LEU A 32 -4.06 6.58 2.56
C LEU A 32 -4.20 5.24 3.29
N VAL A 33 -3.13 4.43 3.27
CA VAL A 33 -3.09 3.11 3.89
C VAL A 33 -3.13 3.20 5.41
N GLU A 34 -2.41 4.14 6.01
CA GLU A 34 -2.47 4.40 7.44
C GLU A 34 -3.84 4.91 7.88
N SER A 35 -4.47 5.77 7.08
CA SER A 35 -5.83 6.24 7.33
C SER A 35 -6.86 5.11 7.22
N HIS A 36 -6.72 4.26 6.21
CA HIS A 36 -7.55 3.06 6.02
C HIS A 36 -7.41 2.10 7.21
N TYR A 37 -6.18 1.84 7.66
CA TYR A 37 -5.92 0.95 8.78
C TYR A 37 -6.62 1.43 10.07
N LYS A 38 -6.49 2.73 10.38
CA LYS A 38 -7.18 3.34 11.53
C LYS A 38 -8.70 3.33 11.37
N ALA A 39 -9.21 3.57 10.16
CA ALA A 39 -10.64 3.53 9.89
C ALA A 39 -11.22 2.13 10.07
N CYS A 40 -10.52 1.08 9.63
CA CYS A 40 -10.91 -0.31 9.85
C CYS A 40 -10.98 -0.65 11.34
N LEU A 41 -9.98 -0.25 12.13
CA LEU A 41 -10.00 -0.44 13.59
C LEU A 41 -11.18 0.28 14.24
N TYR A 42 -11.44 1.53 13.84
CA TYR A 42 -12.56 2.30 14.35
C TYR A 42 -13.92 1.67 13.99
N ALA A 43 -14.05 1.14 12.78
CA ALA A 43 -15.27 0.50 12.30
C ALA A 43 -15.51 -0.91 12.88
N GLY A 44 -14.59 -1.44 13.70
CA GLY A 44 -14.67 -2.80 14.23
C GLY A 44 -14.32 -3.90 13.22
N VAL A 45 -13.68 -3.54 12.10
CA VAL A 45 -13.17 -4.52 11.14
C VAL A 45 -11.96 -5.20 11.75
N ASN A 46 -11.92 -6.54 11.70
CA ASN A 46 -10.81 -7.34 12.23
C ASN A 46 -9.58 -7.31 11.31
N ILE A 47 -9.02 -6.11 11.10
CA ILE A 47 -7.80 -5.91 10.32
C ILE A 47 -6.58 -6.40 11.11
N ARG A 48 -5.68 -7.13 10.45
CA ARG A 48 -4.50 -7.75 11.07
C ARG A 48 -3.17 -7.17 10.60
N GLY A 49 -3.16 -6.55 9.43
CA GLY A 49 -1.94 -6.07 8.84
C GLY A 49 -2.18 -5.29 7.57
N THR A 50 -1.13 -4.61 7.15
CA THR A 50 -1.01 -4.02 5.83
C THR A 50 0.46 -3.97 5.44
N ASN A 51 0.76 -4.15 4.15
CA ASN A 51 2.11 -4.08 3.62
C ASN A 51 2.12 -3.44 2.23
N ALA A 52 3.23 -2.79 1.89
CA ALA A 52 3.50 -2.38 0.53
C ALA A 52 3.84 -3.63 -0.30
N GLU A 53 3.21 -3.76 -1.44
CA GLU A 53 3.40 -4.89 -2.35
C GLU A 53 4.57 -4.65 -3.31
N VAL A 54 4.91 -5.67 -4.11
CA VAL A 54 6.09 -5.66 -4.99
C VAL A 54 5.99 -4.56 -6.08
N MET A 55 4.78 -4.21 -6.51
CA MET A 55 4.56 -3.14 -7.49
C MET A 55 4.43 -1.78 -6.77
N PRO A 56 5.09 -0.72 -7.27
CA PRO A 56 4.93 0.61 -6.69
C PRO A 56 3.48 1.10 -6.80
N ALA A 57 2.98 1.68 -5.69
CA ALA A 57 1.59 2.06 -5.46
C ALA A 57 0.60 0.88 -5.28
N GLN A 58 1.08 -0.36 -5.17
CA GLN A 58 0.29 -1.52 -4.76
C GLN A 58 0.45 -1.75 -3.25
N TRP A 59 -0.66 -2.06 -2.58
CA TRP A 59 -0.70 -2.33 -1.15
C TRP A 59 -1.65 -3.48 -0.87
N GLU A 60 -1.36 -4.24 0.16
CA GLU A 60 -2.21 -5.32 0.69
C GLU A 60 -2.67 -4.97 2.11
N TYR A 61 -3.85 -5.46 2.48
CA TYR A 61 -4.36 -5.46 3.84
C TYR A 61 -4.98 -6.82 4.15
N GLN A 62 -4.78 -7.32 5.36
CA GLN A 62 -5.28 -8.63 5.78
C GLN A 62 -6.42 -8.46 6.79
N VAL A 63 -7.52 -9.18 6.58
CA VAL A 63 -8.69 -9.21 7.47
C VAL A 63 -8.94 -10.65 7.93
N GLY A 64 -9.22 -10.82 9.21
CA GLY A 64 -9.64 -12.10 9.80
C GLY A 64 -8.61 -12.74 10.75
N PRO A 65 -8.77 -14.02 11.12
CA PRO A 65 -9.96 -14.84 10.90
C PRO A 65 -11.18 -14.17 11.53
N SER A 66 -12.29 -14.17 10.81
CA SER A 66 -13.59 -13.72 11.27
C SER A 66 -14.47 -14.96 11.43
N GLU A 67 -15.30 -14.98 12.47
CA GLU A 67 -16.26 -16.07 12.71
C GLU A 67 -17.33 -16.17 11.63
#